data_AF-A0C1J6-F1
#
_entry.id   AF-A0C1J6-F1
#
_cell.length_a   1.000
_cell.length_b   1.000
_cell.length_c   1.000
_cell.angle_alpha   90.00
_cell.angle_beta   90.00
_cell.angle_gamma   90.00
#
_symmetry.space_group_name_H-M   'P 1'
#
loop_
_entity.id
_entity.type
_entity.pdbx_description
1 polymer ?
#
loop_
_entity_poly.entity_id
_entity_poly.type
_entity_poly.pdbx_seq_one_letter_code
_entity_poly.pdbx_strand_id
1 'polypeptide(L)'
;MASAFPKLPGFVPTQELDKPNFRKVSAAKQDQNREIKQLPNKEYPVPRKQPTQVPSQTGMFNPDYLSTTHAMHLPKVCLLISYIPKNSNNDSEELYQPSWVKMDRHVLRFSGFFKEAVVESALENYRIRKLTIFYYLEDHSISITEPKQENSGVPQGAFLKRQKVLRADGSKTFIIPEDFRINQDIEIFGKTIRLYDCDQYTREFYEGLGQPQEQSFSPQSDSFETKTMTKYIPQKDTVMKDYLEHKLGGGKVTSQKQFLENDRKVLKFYVFSDIEYVLHYYLADDTIEIKEINSANSGRVPFPMMLRRQKLPRKFSLNQPGQTYAEDFIRPQDIQFGQPLIIYNRKFAIQGCDPFTRYYYQEKFNVDFPLGGQEEQQIEQRSNIIIPPHNGIGDEQDSLGYIYRLQPIPPKKDFFKWVDNQVNLRYLAMFNTTKPEDKDRVFVITYFLNDDSLLVYEPTVRNSGIPDGKFLEKRKYKNAFNNNEFFSPKDLIVGNEVQINGWKFQLLDCDEFTKKWYADNFK
;
A
#
# COMPACT_ATOMS: atom_id res chain seq x y z
N MET A 1 34.59 30.74 25.96
CA MET A 1 35.47 29.63 26.37
C MET A 1 36.56 29.48 25.32
N ALA A 2 37.77 29.96 25.62
CA ALA A 2 38.92 29.87 24.73
C ALA A 2 39.56 28.48 24.89
N SER A 3 39.58 27.68 23.83
CA SER A 3 40.22 26.37 23.82
C SER A 3 41.74 26.52 23.65
N ALA A 4 42.47 26.08 24.67
CA ALA A 4 43.92 25.96 24.67
C ALA A 4 44.37 24.83 23.74
N PHE A 5 44.95 25.17 22.59
CA PHE A 5 45.81 24.28 21.81
C PHE A 5 47.17 24.97 21.64
N PRO A 6 48.30 24.30 21.94
CA PRO A 6 49.62 24.90 21.74
C PRO A 6 49.91 25.02 20.24
N LYS A 7 50.13 26.25 19.77
CA LYS A 7 50.53 26.54 18.39
C LYS A 7 52.00 26.16 18.20
N LEU A 8 52.28 25.24 17.29
CA LEU A 8 53.64 24.97 16.81
C LEU A 8 54.22 26.23 16.13
N PRO A 9 55.47 26.62 16.42
CA PRO A 9 56.09 27.77 15.78
C PRO A 9 56.51 27.43 14.35
N GLY A 10 56.02 28.16 13.35
CA GLY A 10 56.60 28.14 12.00
C GLY A 10 55.63 28.03 10.81
N PHE A 11 54.31 28.02 11.00
CA PHE A 11 53.38 28.01 9.88
C PHE A 11 52.49 29.26 9.90
N VAL A 12 52.80 30.23 9.04
CA VAL A 12 51.93 31.38 8.75
C VAL A 12 51.14 31.02 7.49
N PRO A 13 49.80 30.83 7.57
CA PRO A 13 48.98 30.63 6.38
C PRO A 13 48.94 31.95 5.59
N THR A 14 49.44 31.95 4.36
CA THR A 14 49.46 33.11 3.44
C THR A 14 48.13 33.37 2.73
N GLN A 15 47.02 32.82 3.21
CA GLN A 15 45.70 32.98 2.58
C GLN A 15 44.67 33.50 3.59
N GLU A 16 44.02 34.61 3.22
CA GLU A 16 42.90 35.21 3.96
C GLU A 16 41.74 34.19 4.06
N LEU A 17 41.32 33.88 5.28
CA LEU A 17 40.32 32.84 5.58
C LEU A 17 38.86 33.26 5.29
N ASP A 18 38.62 34.46 4.75
CA ASP A 18 37.26 35.04 4.65
C ASP A 18 36.66 35.05 3.22
N LYS A 19 37.16 34.24 2.28
CA LYS A 19 36.53 34.12 0.95
C LYS A 19 35.92 32.73 0.71
N PRO A 20 34.57 32.59 0.67
CA PRO A 20 33.90 31.33 0.37
C PRO A 20 33.86 31.11 -1.15
N ASN A 21 34.99 30.78 -1.77
CA ASN A 21 35.04 30.42 -3.19
C ASN A 21 34.98 28.90 -3.44
N PHE A 22 34.18 28.18 -2.65
CA PHE A 22 33.67 26.87 -3.04
C PHE A 22 32.20 26.99 -3.44
N ARG A 23 31.94 27.48 -4.66
CA ARG A 23 30.65 27.20 -5.30
C ARG A 23 30.63 25.69 -5.57
N LYS A 24 29.89 24.94 -4.73
CA LYS A 24 29.41 23.60 -5.10
C LYS A 24 28.74 23.73 -6.45
N VAL A 25 29.37 23.16 -7.48
CA VAL A 25 28.77 23.01 -8.80
C VAL A 25 27.50 22.20 -8.59
N SER A 26 26.32 22.78 -8.85
CA SER A 26 25.05 22.08 -8.67
C SER A 26 25.04 20.80 -9.50
N ALA A 27 24.33 19.77 -9.04
CA ALA A 27 24.20 18.50 -9.76
C ALA A 27 23.80 18.72 -11.24
N ALA A 28 22.88 19.66 -11.49
CA ALA A 28 22.47 20.07 -12.82
C ALA A 28 23.62 20.59 -13.71
N LYS A 29 24.62 21.29 -13.13
CA LYS A 29 25.78 21.79 -13.87
C LYS A 29 26.82 20.67 -14.08
N GLN A 30 26.89 19.68 -13.20
CA GLN A 30 27.69 18.46 -13.42
C GLN A 30 27.08 17.57 -14.51
N ASP A 31 25.76 17.49 -14.58
CA ASP A 31 25.03 16.77 -15.64
C ASP A 31 25.18 17.48 -17.00
N GLN A 32 25.07 18.81 -17.05
CA GLN A 32 25.42 19.60 -18.25
C GLN A 32 26.87 19.36 -18.71
N ASN A 33 27.82 19.26 -17.78
CA ASN A 33 29.22 18.99 -18.13
C ASN A 33 29.46 17.53 -18.58
N ARG A 34 28.59 16.58 -18.19
CA ARG A 34 28.59 15.21 -18.71
C ARG A 34 28.01 15.14 -20.12
N GLU A 35 26.98 15.93 -20.40
CA GLU A 35 26.36 16.05 -21.73
C GLU A 35 27.29 16.68 -22.78
N ILE A 36 28.19 17.59 -22.39
CA ILE A 36 29.19 18.18 -23.32
C ILE A 36 30.13 17.10 -23.92
N LYS A 37 30.34 15.97 -23.23
CA LYS A 37 31.11 14.83 -23.77
C LYS A 37 30.32 13.96 -24.76
N GLN A 38 29.02 14.20 -24.91
CA GLN A 38 28.12 13.49 -25.82
C GLN A 38 27.69 14.36 -27.02
N LEU A 39 28.40 15.45 -27.31
CA LEU A 39 28.14 16.22 -28.52
C LEU A 39 28.41 15.32 -29.75
N PRO A 40 27.49 15.25 -30.73
CA PRO A 40 27.76 14.58 -31.99
C PRO A 40 28.96 15.24 -32.67
N ASN A 41 29.75 14.44 -33.40
CA ASN A 41 30.87 14.95 -34.18
C ASN A 41 30.39 16.13 -35.03
N LYS A 42 31.13 17.23 -35.00
CA LYS A 42 30.82 18.43 -35.77
C LYS A 42 30.91 18.07 -37.25
N GLU A 43 29.76 17.88 -37.90
CA GLU A 43 29.70 17.71 -39.34
C GLU A 43 30.12 19.03 -39.99
N TYR A 44 31.28 19.01 -40.63
CA TYR A 44 31.68 20.10 -41.51
C TYR A 44 30.83 19.98 -42.77
N PRO A 45 30.17 21.07 -43.23
CA PRO A 45 29.51 21.04 -44.52
C PRO A 45 30.56 20.69 -45.57
N VAL A 46 30.30 19.61 -46.30
CA VAL A 46 31.13 19.17 -47.43
C VAL A 46 31.28 20.36 -48.38
N PRO A 47 32.48 20.69 -48.91
CA PRO A 47 32.63 21.81 -49.83
C PRO A 47 31.79 21.55 -51.08
N ARG A 48 30.57 22.09 -51.13
CA ARG A 48 29.75 22.09 -52.35
C ARG A 48 30.11 23.32 -53.16
N LYS A 49 30.20 23.07 -54.47
CA LYS A 49 30.37 23.99 -55.59
C LYS A 49 30.12 25.45 -55.18
N GLN A 50 31.14 26.30 -55.31
CA GLN A 50 30.89 27.74 -55.33
C GLN A 50 29.81 27.97 -56.40
N PRO A 51 28.68 28.64 -56.10
CA PRO A 51 27.74 29.00 -57.14
C PRO A 51 28.51 29.80 -58.19
N THR A 52 28.32 29.45 -59.46
CA THR A 52 28.92 30.19 -60.58
C THR A 52 28.50 31.65 -60.42
N GLN A 53 29.43 32.51 -60.02
CA GLN A 53 29.17 33.94 -60.04
C GLN A 53 29.07 34.32 -61.52
N VAL A 54 27.87 34.68 -61.96
CA VAL A 54 27.69 35.32 -63.27
C VAL A 54 28.44 36.65 -63.19
N PRO A 55 29.47 36.90 -64.00
CA PRO A 55 30.12 38.20 -63.99
C PRO A 55 29.09 39.26 -64.41
N SER A 56 28.93 40.32 -63.61
CA SER A 56 28.07 41.45 -63.96
C SER A 56 28.67 42.18 -65.17
N GLN A 57 28.20 41.89 -66.37
CA GLN A 57 28.56 42.67 -67.55
C GLN A 57 27.75 43.97 -67.59
N THR A 58 28.18 44.96 -66.80
CA THR A 58 27.87 46.37 -67.03
C THR A 58 29.14 47.05 -67.49
N GLY A 59 29.32 47.14 -68.80
CA GLY A 59 30.46 47.84 -69.41
C GLY A 59 30.68 47.43 -70.86
N MET A 60 29.98 48.10 -71.77
CA MET A 60 30.32 48.35 -73.18
C MET A 60 31.28 47.37 -73.88
N PHE A 61 30.74 46.49 -74.75
CA PHE A 61 31.42 46.11 -75.99
C PHE A 61 30.38 45.76 -77.07
N ASN A 62 30.56 46.35 -78.26
CA ASN A 62 29.65 46.33 -79.43
C ASN A 62 29.40 44.91 -79.98
N PRO A 63 28.19 44.58 -80.49
CA PRO A 63 27.86 43.26 -81.02
C PRO A 63 28.40 42.97 -82.43
N ASP A 64 29.12 43.91 -83.07
CA ASP A 64 29.59 43.79 -84.46
C ASP A 64 31.06 43.35 -84.63
N TYR A 65 31.68 42.76 -83.61
CA TYR A 65 33.01 42.13 -83.75
C TYR A 65 32.94 40.61 -83.56
N LEU A 66 32.38 39.95 -84.56
CA LEU A 66 32.67 38.54 -84.86
C LEU A 66 34.06 38.46 -85.48
N SER A 67 35.06 38.03 -84.70
CA SER A 67 36.31 37.51 -85.26
C SER A 67 36.21 36.00 -85.42
N THR A 68 35.88 35.61 -86.64
CA THR A 68 35.94 34.26 -87.17
C THR A 68 37.40 33.82 -87.25
N THR A 69 37.89 33.03 -86.30
CA THR A 69 39.06 32.17 -86.54
C THR A 69 38.86 30.77 -85.97
N HIS A 70 38.44 29.91 -86.92
CA HIS A 70 38.86 28.52 -87.06
C HIS A 70 38.53 27.50 -85.97
N ALA A 71 37.42 26.82 -86.26
CA ALA A 71 37.31 25.37 -86.18
C ALA A 71 38.62 24.66 -86.60
N MET A 72 39.09 23.75 -85.74
CA MET A 72 39.96 22.63 -86.10
C MET A 72 39.31 21.35 -85.56
N HIS A 73 38.67 20.65 -86.48
CA HIS A 73 38.50 19.20 -86.60
C HIS A 73 38.84 18.33 -85.37
N LEU A 74 37.86 17.60 -84.84
CA LEU A 74 38.11 16.34 -84.11
C LEU A 74 37.25 15.21 -84.72
N PRO A 75 37.84 14.03 -84.95
CA PRO A 75 37.19 12.91 -85.63
C PRO A 75 36.21 12.15 -84.72
N LYS A 76 35.18 11.58 -85.36
CA LYS A 76 34.19 10.65 -84.79
C LYS A 76 34.82 9.31 -84.42
N VAL A 77 35.52 9.21 -83.28
CA VAL A 77 35.81 7.90 -82.65
C VAL A 77 35.95 8.07 -81.13
N CYS A 78 34.83 8.23 -80.42
CA CYS A 78 34.65 7.73 -79.03
C CYS A 78 33.19 7.96 -78.60
N LEU A 79 32.24 7.45 -79.36
CA LEU A 79 30.86 7.29 -78.89
C LEU A 79 30.76 5.89 -78.32
N LEU A 80 31.03 5.74 -77.03
CA LEU A 80 30.41 4.73 -76.17
C LEU A 80 30.68 5.18 -74.72
N ILE A 81 29.58 5.38 -73.98
CA ILE A 81 29.48 5.87 -72.59
C ILE A 81 29.43 7.41 -72.43
N SER A 82 28.37 8.02 -72.98
CA SER A 82 27.69 9.14 -72.33
C SER A 82 26.19 9.06 -72.65
N TYR A 83 25.39 8.62 -71.68
CA TYR A 83 23.93 8.63 -71.77
C TYR A 83 23.43 10.01 -71.32
N ILE A 84 22.72 10.72 -72.20
CA ILE A 84 22.14 12.05 -71.94
C ILE A 84 20.67 11.86 -71.53
N PRO A 85 20.24 12.31 -70.33
CA PRO A 85 18.84 12.20 -69.92
C PRO A 85 17.96 13.20 -70.68
N LYS A 86 16.84 12.72 -71.23
CA LYS A 86 15.84 13.55 -71.93
C LYS A 86 14.91 14.22 -70.91
N ASN A 87 15.37 15.32 -70.31
CA ASN A 87 14.58 16.48 -69.89
C ASN A 87 15.44 17.42 -69.04
N SER A 88 16.22 18.28 -69.70
CA SER A 88 16.75 19.49 -69.10
C SER A 88 16.73 20.58 -70.15
N ASN A 89 16.13 21.72 -69.82
CA ASN A 89 16.20 22.94 -70.61
C ASN A 89 17.67 23.28 -70.91
N ASN A 90 17.96 23.53 -72.18
CA ASN A 90 19.27 23.91 -72.67
C ASN A 90 19.64 25.29 -72.12
N ASP A 91 20.60 25.35 -71.20
CA ASP A 91 21.44 26.54 -70.94
C ASP A 91 22.65 26.13 -70.08
N SER A 92 23.61 25.43 -70.70
CA SER A 92 25.04 25.48 -70.35
C SER A 92 25.83 24.66 -71.38
N GLU A 93 26.57 25.31 -72.27
CA GLU A 93 27.74 24.70 -72.89
C GLU A 93 28.79 24.49 -71.77
N GLU A 94 28.69 23.40 -71.00
CA GLU A 94 29.80 22.99 -70.14
C GLU A 94 30.97 22.65 -71.06
N LEU A 95 31.99 23.53 -71.07
CA LEU A 95 33.29 23.24 -71.67
C LEU A 95 33.75 21.85 -71.20
N TYR A 96 34.03 20.95 -72.16
CA TYR A 96 34.55 19.61 -71.85
C TYR A 96 35.83 19.74 -71.03
N GLN A 97 35.74 19.38 -69.76
CA GLN A 97 36.89 19.27 -68.88
C GLN A 97 37.31 17.80 -68.81
N PRO A 98 38.62 17.50 -68.93
CA PRO A 98 39.08 16.12 -68.82
C PRO A 98 38.86 15.58 -67.40
N SER A 99 38.70 14.27 -67.28
CA SER A 99 38.32 13.60 -66.01
C SER A 99 39.24 13.95 -64.84
N TRP A 100 40.54 14.12 -65.10
CA TRP A 100 41.53 14.45 -64.06
C TRP A 100 41.37 15.89 -63.50
N VAL A 101 40.72 16.81 -64.23
CA VAL A 101 40.35 18.14 -63.72
C VAL A 101 38.97 18.09 -63.07
N LYS A 102 38.00 17.48 -63.75
CA LYS A 102 36.59 17.47 -63.29
C LYS A 102 36.40 16.65 -62.02
N MET A 103 37.18 15.58 -61.86
CA MET A 103 37.11 14.65 -60.73
C MET A 103 38.28 14.83 -59.74
N ASP A 104 39.03 15.93 -59.82
CA ASP A 104 40.10 16.21 -58.86
C ASP A 104 39.54 16.24 -57.43
N ARG A 105 40.28 15.64 -56.48
CA ARG A 105 39.93 15.50 -55.05
C ARG A 105 38.64 14.73 -54.75
N HIS A 106 37.94 14.22 -55.75
CA HIS A 106 36.80 13.34 -55.55
C HIS A 106 37.30 11.91 -55.31
N VAL A 107 37.12 11.45 -54.06
CA VAL A 107 37.58 10.14 -53.60
C VAL A 107 36.42 9.39 -52.98
N LEU A 108 36.20 8.15 -53.43
CA LEU A 108 35.24 7.26 -52.80
C LEU A 108 35.92 6.52 -51.64
N ARG A 109 35.33 6.57 -50.45
CA ARG A 109 35.81 5.88 -49.26
C ARG A 109 34.86 4.76 -48.85
N PHE A 110 35.37 3.55 -48.74
CA PHE A 110 34.68 2.37 -48.24
C PHE A 110 35.36 1.81 -47.00
N SER A 111 34.58 1.23 -46.11
CA SER A 111 35.06 0.45 -44.98
C SER A 111 34.83 -1.02 -45.29
N GLY A 112 35.90 -1.81 -45.21
CA GLY A 112 35.87 -3.25 -45.44
C GLY A 112 36.56 -4.01 -44.33
N PHE A 113 36.41 -5.32 -44.30
CA PHE A 113 37.22 -6.19 -43.46
C PHE A 113 37.54 -7.48 -44.21
N PHE A 114 38.64 -8.12 -43.83
CA PHE A 114 38.95 -9.48 -44.27
C PHE A 114 39.32 -10.34 -43.07
N LYS A 115 39.12 -11.66 -43.21
CA LYS A 115 39.50 -12.64 -42.20
C LYS A 115 40.88 -13.19 -42.51
N GLU A 116 41.78 -13.13 -41.54
CA GLU A 116 43.11 -13.70 -41.61
C GLU A 116 43.16 -14.93 -40.70
N ALA A 117 43.50 -16.11 -41.24
CA ALA A 117 43.63 -17.31 -40.43
C ALA A 117 44.88 -17.22 -39.54
N VAL A 118 44.76 -17.61 -38.27
CA VAL A 118 45.86 -17.63 -37.29
C VAL A 118 46.05 -19.06 -36.82
N VAL A 119 47.29 -19.55 -36.85
CA VAL A 119 47.64 -20.90 -36.40
C VAL A 119 48.34 -20.81 -35.05
N GLU A 120 48.12 -21.80 -34.18
CA GLU A 120 48.84 -21.98 -32.90
C GLU A 120 48.69 -20.83 -31.87
N SER A 121 47.52 -20.18 -31.80
CA SER A 121 47.21 -19.21 -30.74
C SER A 121 46.17 -19.75 -29.75
N ALA A 122 46.41 -19.57 -28.45
CA ALA A 122 45.44 -19.91 -27.41
C ALA A 122 44.26 -18.93 -27.35
N LEU A 123 44.40 -17.75 -27.96
CA LEU A 123 43.41 -16.67 -27.88
C LEU A 123 42.37 -16.75 -29.00
N GLU A 124 42.78 -17.11 -30.21
CA GLU A 124 41.95 -17.03 -31.42
C GLU A 124 42.42 -18.00 -32.53
N ASN A 125 41.50 -18.40 -33.42
CA ASN A 125 41.78 -19.25 -34.59
C ASN A 125 41.80 -18.46 -35.91
N TYR A 126 41.19 -17.27 -35.92
CA TYR A 126 41.21 -16.33 -37.02
C TYR A 126 41.15 -14.93 -36.41
N ARG A 127 41.63 -13.94 -37.15
CA ARG A 127 41.49 -12.52 -36.80
C ARG A 127 40.81 -11.70 -37.88
N ILE A 128 40.05 -10.69 -37.50
CA ILE A 128 39.37 -9.76 -38.39
C ILE A 128 40.17 -8.46 -38.49
N ARG A 129 40.67 -8.15 -39.69
CA ARG A 129 41.37 -6.89 -39.96
C ARG A 129 40.45 -5.94 -40.72
N LYS A 130 40.14 -4.81 -40.07
CA LYS A 130 39.33 -3.74 -40.64
C LYS A 130 40.20 -2.90 -41.57
N LEU A 131 39.67 -2.46 -42.69
CA LEU A 131 40.36 -1.71 -43.74
C LEU A 131 39.51 -0.52 -44.17
N THR A 132 40.18 0.56 -44.54
CA THR A 132 39.59 1.71 -45.22
C THR A 132 40.16 1.76 -46.63
N ILE A 133 39.28 1.64 -47.63
CA ILE A 133 39.62 1.62 -49.05
C ILE A 133 39.27 2.98 -49.64
N PHE A 134 40.21 3.59 -50.34
CA PHE A 134 40.03 4.82 -51.09
C PHE A 134 40.13 4.54 -52.59
N TYR A 135 39.13 4.96 -53.35
CA TYR A 135 39.11 4.91 -54.80
C TYR A 135 39.13 6.34 -55.35
N TYR A 136 40.18 6.71 -56.08
CA TYR A 136 40.35 8.05 -56.63
C TYR A 136 39.67 8.15 -57.99
N LEU A 137 38.68 9.04 -58.15
CA LEU A 137 37.93 9.16 -59.40
C LEU A 137 38.74 9.82 -60.52
N GLU A 138 39.73 10.66 -60.17
CA GLU A 138 40.64 11.35 -61.09
C GLU A 138 41.36 10.39 -62.05
N ASP A 139 41.95 9.33 -61.49
CA ASP A 139 42.86 8.43 -62.20
C ASP A 139 42.51 6.95 -62.04
N HIS A 140 41.39 6.60 -61.40
CA HIS A 140 40.95 5.21 -61.16
C HIS A 140 41.97 4.38 -60.35
N SER A 141 42.74 5.04 -59.48
CA SER A 141 43.67 4.37 -58.58
C SER A 141 42.98 3.99 -57.25
N ILE A 142 43.51 2.96 -56.59
CA ILE A 142 43.03 2.47 -55.30
C ILE A 142 44.17 2.56 -54.27
N SER A 143 43.86 3.05 -53.08
CA SER A 143 44.72 2.93 -51.90
C SER A 143 43.96 2.29 -50.75
N ILE A 144 44.64 1.50 -49.93
CA ILE A 144 44.01 0.79 -48.81
C ILE A 144 44.83 1.06 -47.56
N THR A 145 44.16 1.47 -46.48
CA THR A 145 44.79 1.74 -45.19
C THR A 145 44.05 1.02 -44.09
N GLU A 146 44.78 0.37 -43.20
CA GLU A 146 44.25 -0.20 -41.97
C GLU A 146 44.23 0.86 -40.86
N PRO A 147 43.08 1.10 -40.20
CA PRO A 147 43.00 1.99 -39.05
C PRO A 147 43.84 1.43 -37.90
N LYS A 148 44.53 2.33 -37.19
CA LYS A 148 45.37 1.95 -36.05
C LYS A 148 44.50 1.58 -34.85
N GLN A 149 44.72 0.41 -34.27
CA GLN A 149 44.04 -0.09 -33.08
C GLN A 149 45.06 -0.29 -31.95
N GLU A 150 44.81 0.35 -30.80
CA GLU A 150 45.65 0.21 -29.60
C GLU A 150 45.73 -1.25 -29.15
N ASN A 151 46.92 -1.67 -28.72
CA ASN A 151 47.20 -3.03 -28.22
C ASN A 151 46.93 -4.19 -29.19
N SER A 152 46.83 -3.93 -30.50
CA SER A 152 46.58 -4.96 -31.52
C SER A 152 47.82 -5.83 -31.84
N GLY A 153 49.04 -5.32 -31.62
CA GLY A 153 50.29 -6.07 -31.78
C GLY A 153 50.72 -6.38 -33.23
N VAL A 154 49.87 -6.13 -34.23
CA VAL A 154 50.20 -6.24 -35.66
C VAL A 154 50.69 -4.91 -36.25
N PRO A 155 51.56 -4.94 -37.28
CA PRO A 155 51.93 -3.73 -38.02
C PRO A 155 50.70 -3.21 -38.78
N GLN A 156 50.30 -1.97 -38.47
CA GLN A 156 49.12 -1.29 -39.02
C GLN A 156 49.51 -0.06 -39.84
N GLY A 157 48.61 0.40 -40.71
CA GLY A 157 48.79 1.59 -41.54
C GLY A 157 48.51 1.34 -43.01
N ALA A 158 49.37 1.84 -43.91
CA ALA A 158 49.19 1.66 -45.35
C ALA A 158 49.26 0.16 -45.73
N PHE A 159 48.13 -0.40 -46.16
CA PHE A 159 48.00 -1.79 -46.59
C PHE A 159 48.28 -1.94 -48.09
N LEU A 160 47.81 -0.98 -48.90
CA LEU A 160 48.08 -0.88 -50.33
C LEU A 160 48.38 0.59 -50.70
N LYS A 161 49.54 0.84 -51.31
CA LYS A 161 49.89 2.16 -51.84
C LYS A 161 49.01 2.50 -53.05
N ARG A 162 48.74 3.80 -53.28
CA ARG A 162 47.91 4.30 -54.39
C ARG A 162 48.44 3.79 -55.73
N GLN A 163 47.67 2.93 -56.40
CA GLN A 163 47.97 2.43 -57.74
C GLN A 163 46.70 1.92 -58.43
N LYS A 164 46.73 1.79 -59.75
CA LYS A 164 45.66 1.10 -60.50
C LYS A 164 45.75 -0.41 -60.26
N VAL A 165 44.63 -1.02 -59.90
CA VAL A 165 44.56 -2.45 -59.58
C VAL A 165 43.78 -3.17 -60.69
N LEU A 166 44.29 -4.32 -61.12
CA LEU A 166 43.64 -5.20 -62.08
C LEU A 166 42.62 -6.11 -61.38
N ARG A 167 41.53 -6.44 -62.06
CA ARG A 167 40.55 -7.43 -61.57
C ARG A 167 41.16 -8.82 -61.45
N ALA A 168 40.66 -9.60 -60.51
CA ALA A 168 41.09 -10.98 -60.26
C ALA A 168 40.67 -11.98 -61.36
N ASP A 169 39.61 -11.67 -62.12
CA ASP A 169 38.99 -12.55 -63.13
C ASP A 169 39.85 -12.87 -64.38
N GLY A 170 41.12 -12.45 -64.40
CA GLY A 170 42.02 -12.67 -65.54
C GLY A 170 41.71 -11.82 -66.79
N SER A 171 40.68 -10.98 -66.75
CA SER A 171 40.22 -10.10 -67.85
C SER A 171 41.22 -8.99 -68.22
N LYS A 172 42.28 -8.79 -67.41
CA LYS A 172 43.25 -7.68 -67.51
C LYS A 172 42.61 -6.28 -67.51
N THR A 173 41.37 -6.14 -67.05
CA THR A 173 40.71 -4.85 -66.88
C THR A 173 40.98 -4.27 -65.50
N PHE A 174 40.97 -2.95 -65.38
CA PHE A 174 41.07 -2.28 -64.08
C PHE A 174 39.75 -2.38 -63.32
N ILE A 175 39.83 -2.31 -61.99
CA ILE A 175 38.65 -2.21 -61.12
C ILE A 175 37.98 -0.85 -61.38
N ILE A 176 36.67 -0.88 -61.57
CA ILE A 176 35.83 0.31 -61.79
C ILE A 176 34.94 0.57 -60.56
N PRO A 177 34.33 1.75 -60.41
CA PRO A 177 33.47 2.05 -59.27
C PRO A 177 32.31 1.05 -59.13
N GLU A 178 31.75 0.57 -60.23
CA GLU A 178 30.62 -0.37 -60.24
C GLU A 178 30.90 -1.69 -59.51
N ASP A 179 32.18 -2.07 -59.39
CA ASP A 179 32.63 -3.29 -58.69
C ASP A 179 32.56 -3.14 -57.16
N PHE A 180 32.35 -1.94 -56.63
CA PHE A 180 32.27 -1.70 -55.19
C PHE A 180 30.81 -1.65 -54.71
N ARG A 181 30.40 -2.69 -53.98
CA ARG A 181 29.09 -2.78 -53.33
C ARG A 181 29.20 -3.17 -51.87
N ILE A 182 28.45 -2.49 -51.00
CA ILE A 182 28.24 -2.95 -49.62
C ILE A 182 27.66 -4.38 -49.67
N ASN A 183 28.09 -5.25 -48.75
CA ASN A 183 27.77 -6.67 -48.69
C ASN A 183 28.34 -7.56 -49.80
N GLN A 184 29.06 -7.01 -50.78
CA GLN A 184 29.78 -7.83 -51.76
C GLN A 184 31.27 -7.95 -51.41
N ASP A 185 31.83 -9.06 -51.85
CA ASP A 185 33.23 -9.39 -51.66
C ASP A 185 34.02 -8.92 -52.88
N ILE A 186 35.08 -8.15 -52.65
CA ILE A 186 36.01 -7.71 -53.69
C ILE A 186 37.36 -8.38 -53.50
N GLU A 187 37.93 -8.93 -54.57
CA GLU A 187 39.24 -9.56 -54.54
C GLU A 187 40.32 -8.58 -55.03
N ILE A 188 41.27 -8.26 -54.15
CA ILE A 188 42.39 -7.35 -54.41
C ILE A 188 43.69 -8.07 -54.01
N PHE A 189 44.59 -8.31 -54.97
CA PHE A 189 45.87 -9.00 -54.75
C PHE A 189 45.75 -10.32 -53.96
N GLY A 190 44.74 -11.14 -54.28
CA GLY A 190 44.50 -12.44 -53.63
C GLY A 190 43.90 -12.34 -52.22
N LYS A 191 43.41 -11.16 -51.82
CA LYS A 191 42.66 -10.96 -50.57
C LYS A 191 41.21 -10.64 -50.89
N THR A 192 40.31 -11.46 -50.37
CA THR A 192 38.86 -11.23 -50.43
C THR A 192 38.45 -10.30 -49.30
N ILE A 193 38.05 -9.07 -49.64
CA ILE A 193 37.65 -8.03 -48.69
C ILE A 193 36.14 -7.87 -48.78
N ARG A 194 35.45 -7.97 -47.64
CA ARG A 194 34.01 -7.71 -47.55
C ARG A 194 33.78 -6.26 -47.18
N LEU A 195 33.01 -5.54 -48.00
CA LEU A 195 32.64 -4.14 -47.73
C LEU A 195 31.43 -4.09 -46.81
N TYR A 196 31.51 -3.30 -45.73
CA TYR A 196 30.45 -3.21 -44.73
C TYR A 196 29.86 -1.83 -44.53
N ASP A 197 30.59 -0.77 -44.92
CA ASP A 197 30.13 0.60 -44.79
C ASP A 197 30.75 1.48 -45.89
N CYS A 198 30.12 2.61 -46.19
CA CYS A 198 30.58 3.57 -47.18
C CYS A 198 30.35 5.00 -46.67
N ASP A 199 31.22 5.94 -47.06
CA ASP A 199 31.10 7.34 -46.64
C ASP A 199 29.85 8.02 -47.22
N GLN A 200 29.37 9.08 -46.58
CA GLN A 200 28.17 9.80 -47.01
C GLN A 200 28.29 10.30 -48.46
N TYR A 201 29.45 10.85 -48.81
CA TYR A 201 29.75 11.29 -50.19
C TYR A 201 29.65 10.14 -51.20
N THR A 202 30.13 8.95 -50.85
CA THR A 202 30.04 7.79 -51.75
C THR A 202 28.60 7.36 -51.95
N ARG A 203 27.78 7.37 -50.89
CA ARG A 203 26.37 6.99 -50.98
C ARG A 203 25.62 7.90 -51.96
N GLU A 204 25.81 9.21 -51.86
CA GLU A 204 25.24 10.21 -52.78
C GLU A 204 25.75 10.03 -54.22
N PHE A 205 27.04 9.70 -54.40
CA PHE A 205 27.63 9.44 -55.72
C PHE A 205 26.98 8.23 -56.43
N TYR A 206 26.79 7.11 -55.71
CA TYR A 206 26.14 5.91 -56.24
C TYR A 206 24.63 6.10 -56.48
N GLU A 207 23.98 6.92 -55.67
CA GLU A 207 22.59 7.33 -55.89
C GLU A 207 22.45 8.14 -57.19
N GLY A 208 23.39 9.07 -57.45
CA GLY A 208 23.46 9.83 -58.71
C GLY A 208 23.77 8.97 -59.95
N LEU A 209 24.46 7.84 -59.79
CA LEU A 209 24.68 6.84 -60.84
C LEU A 209 23.47 5.91 -61.07
N GLY A 210 22.39 6.06 -60.28
CA GLY A 210 21.20 5.22 -60.36
C GLY A 210 21.37 3.83 -59.75
N GLN A 211 22.39 3.63 -58.91
CA GLN A 211 22.69 2.34 -58.29
C GLN A 211 22.94 2.52 -56.78
N PRO A 212 21.90 2.71 -55.95
CA PRO A 212 22.06 3.01 -54.53
C PRO A 212 22.79 1.88 -53.77
N GLN A 213 23.61 2.26 -52.79
CA GLN A 213 24.34 1.33 -51.93
C GLN A 213 23.45 0.81 -50.80
N GLU A 214 23.67 -0.43 -50.36
CA GLU A 214 22.90 -1.04 -49.27
C GLU A 214 23.16 -0.37 -47.90
N GLN A 215 22.38 -0.76 -46.88
CA GLN A 215 22.57 -0.27 -45.52
C GLN A 215 23.87 -0.82 -44.92
N SER A 216 24.59 0.01 -44.16
CA SER A 216 25.81 -0.44 -43.50
C SER A 216 25.51 -1.42 -42.37
N PHE A 217 26.43 -2.37 -42.15
CA PHE A 217 26.33 -3.37 -41.09
C PHE A 217 27.63 -3.44 -40.30
N SER A 218 27.56 -3.84 -39.03
CA SER A 218 28.77 -4.04 -38.22
C SER A 218 29.37 -5.42 -38.49
N PRO A 219 30.69 -5.54 -38.73
CA PRO A 219 31.33 -6.85 -38.76
C PRO A 219 31.17 -7.53 -37.40
N GLN A 220 30.98 -8.86 -37.39
CA GLN A 220 30.96 -9.63 -36.16
C GLN A 220 32.27 -9.41 -35.40
N SER A 221 32.18 -9.15 -34.09
CA SER A 221 33.36 -8.94 -33.26
C SER A 221 34.15 -10.24 -33.12
N ASP A 222 35.47 -10.10 -33.04
CA ASP A 222 36.38 -11.24 -32.96
C ASP A 222 36.47 -11.83 -31.54
N SER A 223 36.94 -13.07 -31.42
CA SER A 223 37.34 -13.68 -30.15
C SER A 223 38.35 -12.81 -29.39
N PHE A 224 39.30 -12.20 -30.10
CA PHE A 224 40.26 -11.27 -29.50
C PHE A 224 39.60 -9.98 -28.98
N GLU A 225 38.79 -9.30 -29.78
CA GLU A 225 38.07 -8.10 -29.34
C GLU A 225 37.15 -8.42 -28.15
N THR A 226 36.46 -9.56 -28.18
CA THR A 226 35.54 -9.98 -27.12
C THR A 226 36.28 -10.20 -25.79
N LYS A 227 37.40 -10.94 -25.80
CA LYS A 227 38.17 -11.27 -24.58
C LYS A 227 38.96 -10.08 -24.03
N THR A 228 39.44 -9.19 -24.89
CA THR A 228 40.22 -8.02 -24.47
C THR A 228 39.32 -6.88 -23.95
N MET A 229 38.09 -6.75 -24.47
CA MET A 229 37.15 -5.71 -24.06
C MET A 229 36.32 -6.08 -22.82
N THR A 230 36.25 -7.35 -22.42
CA THR A 230 35.62 -7.75 -21.15
C THR A 230 36.46 -7.30 -19.97
N LYS A 231 36.25 -6.06 -19.51
CA LYS A 231 36.80 -5.57 -18.25
C LYS A 231 36.23 -6.40 -17.11
N TYR A 232 37.10 -7.10 -16.38
CA TYR A 232 36.73 -7.76 -15.13
C TYR A 232 36.25 -6.69 -14.14
N ILE A 233 34.96 -6.72 -13.80
CA ILE A 233 34.40 -5.88 -12.74
C ILE A 233 34.47 -6.72 -11.46
N PRO A 234 35.37 -6.40 -10.51
CA PRO A 234 35.42 -7.14 -9.25
C PRO A 234 34.08 -6.96 -8.53
N GLN A 235 33.35 -8.06 -8.32
CA GLN A 235 32.22 -8.07 -7.40
C GLN A 235 32.78 -7.86 -5.99
N LYS A 236 32.51 -6.67 -5.43
CA LYS A 236 32.88 -6.38 -4.05
C LYS A 236 31.89 -7.10 -3.15
N ASP A 237 32.39 -8.03 -2.36
CA ASP A 237 31.62 -8.64 -1.28
C ASP A 237 31.27 -7.54 -0.26
N THR A 238 30.00 -7.18 -0.21
CA THR A 238 29.48 -6.12 0.65
C THR A 238 29.57 -6.49 2.12
N VAL A 239 29.39 -7.77 2.45
CA VAL A 239 29.43 -8.29 3.82
C VAL A 239 30.85 -8.24 4.37
N MET A 240 31.82 -8.72 3.58
CA MET A 240 33.22 -8.67 3.97
C MET A 240 33.71 -7.23 4.15
N LYS A 241 33.25 -6.31 3.29
CA LYS A 241 33.58 -4.90 3.40
C LYS A 241 33.03 -4.29 4.69
N ASP A 242 31.78 -4.57 5.02
CA ASP A 242 31.12 -4.05 6.23
C ASP A 242 31.78 -4.59 7.51
N TYR A 243 32.12 -5.88 7.51
CA TYR A 243 32.91 -6.49 8.59
C TYR A 243 34.27 -5.82 8.78
N LEU A 244 35.01 -5.59 7.69
CA LEU A 244 36.30 -4.90 7.75
C LEU A 244 36.16 -3.46 8.24
N GLU A 245 35.10 -2.76 7.84
CA GLU A 245 34.81 -1.40 8.30
C GLU A 245 34.55 -1.35 9.80
N HIS A 246 33.72 -2.26 10.32
CA HIS A 246 33.47 -2.42 11.75
C HIS A 246 34.73 -2.81 12.54
N LYS A 247 35.55 -3.72 12.01
CA LYS A 247 36.83 -4.13 12.64
C LYS A 247 37.82 -2.97 12.75
N LEU A 248 37.78 -2.03 11.81
CA LEU A 248 38.60 -0.81 11.80
C LEU A 248 37.99 0.32 12.65
N GLY A 249 36.91 0.06 13.40
CA GLY A 249 36.24 1.05 14.24
C GLY A 249 35.35 2.03 13.47
N GLY A 250 35.08 1.76 12.19
CA GLY A 250 34.07 2.44 11.39
C GLY A 250 32.72 1.72 11.43
N GLY A 251 31.94 1.92 10.36
CA GLY A 251 30.64 1.29 10.16
C GLY A 251 29.56 2.33 9.90
N LYS A 252 28.72 2.07 8.90
CA LYS A 252 27.55 2.91 8.64
C LYS A 252 26.47 2.57 9.64
N VAL A 253 25.92 3.59 10.29
CA VAL A 253 24.70 3.43 11.08
C VAL A 253 23.58 3.00 10.13
N THR A 254 22.84 1.98 10.52
CA THR A 254 21.64 1.54 9.80
C THR A 254 20.67 2.70 9.63
N SER A 255 19.93 2.73 8.51
CA SER A 255 18.96 3.79 8.23
C SER A 255 17.99 3.99 9.40
N GLN A 256 18.07 5.15 10.06
CA GLN A 256 17.19 5.52 11.18
C GLN A 256 15.85 6.10 10.71
N LYS A 257 15.58 6.10 9.40
CA LYS A 257 14.39 6.71 8.81
C LYS A 257 13.10 6.13 9.40
N GLN A 258 13.02 4.80 9.52
CA GLN A 258 11.85 4.12 10.08
C GLN A 258 11.61 4.53 11.54
N PHE A 259 12.68 4.60 12.34
CA PHE A 259 12.59 5.04 13.73
C PHE A 259 12.08 6.48 13.83
N LEU A 260 12.61 7.40 13.01
CA LEU A 260 12.22 8.81 13.04
C LEU A 260 10.78 9.05 12.59
N GLU A 261 10.29 8.33 11.58
CA GLU A 261 8.93 8.50 11.04
C GLU A 261 7.85 7.88 11.95
N ASN A 262 8.21 6.82 12.67
CA ASN A 262 7.29 6.00 13.44
C ASN A 262 7.56 6.01 14.95
N ASP A 263 8.37 6.95 15.45
CA ASP A 263 8.64 7.07 16.88
C ASP A 263 7.32 7.22 17.66
N ARG A 264 7.22 6.49 18.77
CA ARG A 264 6.04 6.41 19.66
C ARG A 264 4.73 5.91 19.02
N LYS A 265 4.74 5.44 17.76
CA LYS A 265 3.57 4.81 17.15
C LYS A 265 3.56 3.31 17.46
N VAL A 266 2.57 2.88 18.23
CA VAL A 266 2.42 1.48 18.67
C VAL A 266 1.02 1.00 18.31
N LEU A 267 0.96 -0.13 17.61
CA LEU A 267 -0.28 -0.81 17.31
C LEU A 267 -0.62 -1.72 18.50
N LYS A 268 -1.83 -1.59 19.04
CA LYS A 268 -2.28 -2.32 20.22
C LYS A 268 -3.47 -3.22 19.86
N PHE A 269 -3.30 -4.51 20.13
CA PHE A 269 -4.30 -5.54 19.90
C PHE A 269 -4.70 -6.23 21.21
N TYR A 270 -5.97 -6.54 21.33
CA TYR A 270 -6.52 -7.38 22.38
C TYR A 270 -6.61 -8.81 21.85
N VAL A 271 -5.99 -9.73 22.58
CA VAL A 271 -5.70 -11.07 22.08
C VAL A 271 -6.02 -12.10 23.16
N PHE A 272 -6.64 -13.20 22.78
CA PHE A 272 -7.01 -14.29 23.65
C PHE A 272 -6.27 -15.57 23.27
N SER A 273 -5.75 -16.29 24.28
CA SER A 273 -5.24 -17.66 24.13
C SER A 273 -5.88 -18.51 25.22
N ASP A 274 -5.23 -18.58 26.38
CA ASP A 274 -5.79 -19.20 27.59
C ASP A 274 -6.28 -18.14 28.59
N ILE A 275 -5.77 -16.91 28.43
CA ILE A 275 -6.00 -15.71 29.22
C ILE A 275 -6.05 -14.55 28.22
N GLU A 276 -6.60 -13.42 28.64
CA GLU A 276 -6.52 -12.17 27.90
C GLU A 276 -5.11 -11.58 27.96
N TYR A 277 -4.60 -11.20 26.79
CA TYR A 277 -3.30 -10.59 26.59
C TYR A 277 -3.45 -9.30 25.77
N VAL A 278 -2.50 -8.38 25.98
CA VAL A 278 -2.32 -7.21 25.12
C VAL A 278 -1.08 -7.42 24.27
N LEU A 279 -1.23 -7.38 22.95
CA LEU A 279 -0.12 -7.41 22.01
C LEU A 279 0.20 -5.98 21.55
N HIS A 280 1.46 -5.59 21.70
CA HIS A 280 1.99 -4.33 21.17
C HIS A 280 2.91 -4.61 19.99
N TYR A 281 2.67 -3.94 18.87
CA TYR A 281 3.57 -3.92 17.72
C TYR A 281 4.14 -2.52 17.55
N TYR A 282 5.47 -2.40 17.61
CA TYR A 282 6.19 -1.13 17.52
C TYR A 282 6.58 -0.85 16.07
N LEU A 283 6.03 0.22 15.47
CA LEU A 283 6.29 0.58 14.08
C LEU A 283 7.71 1.14 13.84
N ALA A 284 8.37 1.60 14.91
CA ALA A 284 9.71 2.18 14.86
C ALA A 284 10.80 1.14 14.55
N ASP A 285 10.62 -0.11 14.98
CA ASP A 285 11.64 -1.16 14.89
C ASP A 285 11.08 -2.55 14.55
N ASP A 286 9.79 -2.67 14.21
CA ASP A 286 9.10 -3.92 13.88
C ASP A 286 9.24 -5.00 14.95
N THR A 287 9.15 -4.57 16.21
CA THR A 287 9.21 -5.48 17.36
C THR A 287 7.82 -5.71 17.96
N ILE A 288 7.64 -6.89 18.54
CA ILE A 288 6.41 -7.31 19.20
C ILE A 288 6.68 -7.55 20.68
N GLU A 289 5.77 -7.08 21.53
CA GLU A 289 5.74 -7.32 22.98
C GLU A 289 4.35 -7.85 23.35
N ILE A 290 4.28 -8.80 24.29
CA ILE A 290 3.00 -9.35 24.76
C ILE A 290 2.94 -9.20 26.29
N LYS A 291 1.91 -8.50 26.75
CA LYS A 291 1.62 -8.27 28.17
C LYS A 291 0.42 -9.10 28.62
N GLU A 292 0.51 -9.60 29.83
CA GLU A 292 -0.58 -10.34 30.47
C GLU A 292 -1.52 -9.38 31.18
N ILE A 293 -2.84 -9.57 31.01
CA ILE A 293 -3.85 -8.83 31.76
C ILE A 293 -4.16 -9.66 33.02
N ASN A 294 -3.84 -9.11 34.18
CA ASN A 294 -4.11 -9.75 35.46
C ASN A 294 -5.50 -9.36 35.95
N SER A 295 -6.40 -10.34 36.11
CA SER A 295 -7.69 -10.15 36.78
C SER A 295 -7.56 -10.29 38.30
N ALA A 296 -8.41 -9.58 39.04
CA ALA A 296 -8.48 -9.70 40.49
C ALA A 296 -8.89 -11.14 40.88
N ASN A 297 -8.27 -11.68 41.93
CA ASN A 297 -8.56 -13.02 42.45
C ASN A 297 -8.37 -14.17 41.43
N SER A 298 -7.51 -14.03 40.42
CA SER A 298 -7.27 -15.09 39.41
C SER A 298 -6.51 -16.31 39.95
N GLY A 299 -5.86 -16.18 41.10
CA GLY A 299 -4.99 -17.22 41.68
C GLY A 299 -3.65 -17.40 40.97
N ARG A 300 -3.37 -16.64 39.90
CA ARG A 300 -2.08 -16.66 39.20
C ARG A 300 -1.10 -15.67 39.83
N VAL A 301 0.19 -16.00 39.79
CA VAL A 301 1.26 -15.08 40.19
C VAL A 301 1.30 -13.93 39.19
N PRO A 302 1.27 -12.66 39.63
CA PRO A 302 1.22 -11.52 38.72
C PRO A 302 2.57 -11.34 38.02
N PHE A 303 2.64 -11.73 36.75
CA PHE A 303 3.75 -11.40 35.85
C PHE A 303 3.32 -10.30 34.88
N PRO A 304 4.16 -9.26 34.66
CA PRO A 304 3.77 -8.12 33.81
C PRO A 304 3.85 -8.43 32.30
N MET A 305 4.66 -9.42 31.89
CA MET A 305 4.98 -9.68 30.49
C MET A 305 4.99 -11.19 30.23
N MET A 306 4.35 -11.59 29.15
CA MET A 306 4.43 -12.95 28.61
C MET A 306 5.58 -13.07 27.60
N LEU A 307 5.76 -12.04 26.76
CA LEU A 307 6.85 -11.99 25.78
C LEU A 307 7.56 -10.64 25.82
N ARG A 308 8.89 -10.68 26.00
CA ARG A 308 9.73 -9.48 25.90
C ARG A 308 9.69 -8.90 24.50
N ARG A 309 9.83 -7.57 24.41
CA ARG A 309 9.95 -6.86 23.14
C ARG A 309 11.11 -7.43 22.29
N GLN A 310 10.79 -7.99 21.15
CA GLN A 310 11.76 -8.52 20.20
C GLN A 310 11.17 -8.62 18.79
N LYS A 311 12.02 -8.73 17.77
CA LYS A 311 11.55 -9.04 16.41
C LYS A 311 11.11 -10.49 16.37
N LEU A 312 9.86 -10.72 15.99
CA LEU A 312 9.27 -12.05 16.02
C LEU A 312 9.39 -12.72 14.64
N PRO A 313 10.12 -13.85 14.52
CA PRO A 313 10.21 -14.57 13.26
C PRO A 313 8.88 -15.28 12.96
N ARG A 314 8.44 -15.26 11.70
CA ARG A 314 7.20 -15.93 11.27
C ARG A 314 7.30 -17.45 11.35
N LYS A 315 8.49 -17.98 11.05
CA LYS A 315 8.84 -19.39 11.22
C LYS A 315 10.01 -19.49 12.17
N PHE A 316 9.88 -20.33 13.18
CA PHE A 316 11.00 -20.66 14.04
C PHE A 316 11.93 -21.61 13.30
N SER A 317 13.16 -21.16 13.02
CA SER A 317 14.21 -21.96 12.41
C SER A 317 15.33 -22.17 13.43
N LEU A 318 15.77 -23.41 13.58
CA LEU A 318 16.90 -23.75 14.43
C LEU A 318 18.20 -23.40 13.68
N ASN A 319 18.75 -22.22 13.94
CA ASN A 319 19.98 -21.78 13.30
C ASN A 319 21.21 -22.26 14.08
N GLN A 320 22.37 -22.31 13.42
CA GLN A 320 23.64 -22.59 14.12
C GLN A 320 23.92 -21.51 15.18
N PRO A 321 24.61 -21.84 16.28
CA PRO A 321 24.99 -20.87 17.30
C PRO A 321 25.73 -19.68 16.65
N GLY A 322 25.21 -18.47 16.82
CA GLY A 322 25.78 -17.23 16.24
C GLY A 322 25.21 -16.83 14.87
N GLN A 323 24.37 -17.64 14.23
CA GLN A 323 23.66 -17.27 13.01
C GLN A 323 22.27 -16.69 13.32
N THR A 324 22.16 -15.37 13.40
CA THR A 324 20.89 -14.65 13.53
C THR A 324 20.29 -14.28 12.16
N TYR A 325 20.14 -15.26 11.26
CA TYR A 325 19.36 -15.08 10.03
C TYR A 325 17.92 -15.54 10.27
N ALA A 326 17.14 -14.70 10.92
CA ALA A 326 15.70 -14.71 10.67
C ALA A 326 15.47 -13.65 9.60
N GLU A 327 15.22 -14.04 8.36
CA GLU A 327 14.95 -13.10 7.27
C GLU A 327 13.46 -12.70 7.22
N ASP A 328 12.59 -13.60 7.69
CA ASP A 328 11.13 -13.45 7.66
C ASP A 328 10.58 -13.11 9.05
N PHE A 329 10.49 -11.81 9.35
CA PHE A 329 9.82 -11.29 10.54
C PHE A 329 8.34 -10.97 10.26
N ILE A 330 7.52 -11.07 11.31
CA ILE A 330 6.11 -10.69 11.25
C ILE A 330 6.00 -9.20 11.00
N ARG A 331 5.20 -8.83 10.01
CA ARG A 331 4.86 -7.44 9.67
C ARG A 331 3.43 -7.13 10.08
N PRO A 332 3.02 -5.84 10.09
CA PRO A 332 1.64 -5.47 10.43
C PRO A 332 0.63 -6.14 9.48
N GLN A 333 0.98 -6.32 8.21
CA GLN A 333 0.14 -6.96 7.20
C GLN A 333 -0.27 -8.41 7.54
N ASP A 334 0.57 -9.11 8.32
CA ASP A 334 0.34 -10.51 8.70
C ASP A 334 -0.64 -10.63 9.88
N ILE A 335 -0.95 -9.53 10.57
CA ILE A 335 -1.86 -9.49 11.71
C ILE A 335 -3.26 -9.15 11.17
N GLN A 336 -4.17 -10.13 11.18
CA GLN A 336 -5.54 -9.99 10.65
C GLN A 336 -6.59 -10.42 11.67
N PHE A 337 -7.73 -9.75 11.69
CA PHE A 337 -8.86 -10.14 12.54
C PHE A 337 -9.40 -11.52 12.12
N GLY A 338 -9.70 -12.38 13.10
CA GLY A 338 -10.20 -13.74 12.87
C GLY A 338 -9.12 -14.78 12.53
N GLN A 339 -7.90 -14.37 12.18
CA GLN A 339 -6.77 -15.30 12.02
C GLN A 339 -5.95 -15.37 13.30
N PRO A 340 -5.72 -16.56 13.88
CA PRO A 340 -4.90 -16.69 15.07
C PRO A 340 -3.42 -16.50 14.72
N LEU A 341 -2.75 -15.61 15.46
CA LEU A 341 -1.32 -15.38 15.34
C LEU A 341 -0.57 -16.48 16.10
N ILE A 342 0.37 -17.17 15.44
CA ILE A 342 1.15 -18.25 16.06
C ILE A 342 2.49 -17.70 16.54
N ILE A 343 2.72 -17.72 17.85
CA ILE A 343 3.93 -17.17 18.48
C ILE A 343 4.55 -18.29 19.33
N TYR A 344 5.75 -18.75 18.98
CA TYR A 344 6.43 -19.87 19.64
C TYR A 344 5.51 -21.07 19.91
N ASN A 345 4.76 -21.48 18.89
CA ASN A 345 3.80 -22.60 18.92
C ASN A 345 2.55 -22.39 19.82
N ARG A 346 2.31 -21.17 20.31
CA ARG A 346 1.07 -20.79 21.00
C ARG A 346 0.18 -19.96 20.08
N LYS A 347 -1.13 -20.23 20.09
CA LYS A 347 -2.11 -19.59 19.20
C LYS A 347 -2.78 -18.43 19.92
N PHE A 348 -2.73 -17.27 19.30
CA PHE A 348 -3.23 -16.01 19.84
C PHE A 348 -4.36 -15.50 18.95
N ALA A 349 -5.61 -15.65 19.37
CA ALA A 349 -6.79 -15.18 18.66
C ALA A 349 -6.98 -13.68 18.88
N ILE A 350 -7.03 -12.89 17.81
CA ILE A 350 -7.19 -11.44 17.89
C ILE A 350 -8.68 -11.12 18.05
N GLN A 351 -9.06 -10.56 19.21
CA GLN A 351 -10.45 -10.18 19.52
C GLN A 351 -10.79 -8.77 19.03
N GLY A 352 -9.81 -7.87 18.99
CA GLY A 352 -10.00 -6.51 18.49
C GLY A 352 -8.77 -5.64 18.68
N CYS A 353 -8.87 -4.37 18.34
CA CYS A 353 -7.76 -3.42 18.44
C CYS A 353 -8.15 -2.10 19.11
N ASP A 354 -7.13 -1.30 19.42
CA ASP A 354 -7.27 0.07 19.91
C ASP A 354 -7.71 1.04 18.78
N PRO A 355 -8.34 2.20 19.07
CA PRO A 355 -8.79 3.14 18.05
C PRO A 355 -7.68 3.64 17.12
N PHE A 356 -6.47 3.88 17.65
CA PHE A 356 -5.32 4.29 16.84
C PHE A 356 -4.95 3.21 15.81
N THR A 357 -4.95 1.96 16.27
CA THR A 357 -4.63 0.79 15.44
C THR A 357 -5.65 0.64 14.32
N ARG A 358 -6.94 0.80 14.61
CA ARG A 358 -8.01 0.76 13.62
C ARG A 358 -7.79 1.79 12.51
N TYR A 359 -7.54 3.04 12.88
CA TYR A 359 -7.27 4.12 11.93
C TYR A 359 -6.03 3.82 11.08
N TYR A 360 -4.96 3.32 11.68
CA TYR A 360 -3.74 2.95 10.95
C TYR A 360 -3.99 1.85 9.89
N TYR A 361 -4.73 0.79 10.23
CA TYR A 361 -5.07 -0.27 9.28
C TYR A 361 -6.02 0.19 8.18
N GLN A 362 -6.96 1.08 8.51
CA GLN A 362 -7.85 1.69 7.54
C GLN A 362 -7.07 2.58 6.56
N GLU A 363 -6.15 3.42 7.03
CA GLU A 363 -5.36 4.33 6.18
C GLU A 363 -4.33 3.58 5.32
N LYS A 364 -3.60 2.62 5.90
CA LYS A 364 -2.47 1.95 5.21
C LYS A 364 -2.85 0.72 4.42
N PHE A 365 -3.80 -0.07 4.91
CA PHE A 365 -4.15 -1.37 4.34
C PHE A 365 -5.60 -1.43 3.85
N ASN A 366 -6.41 -0.40 4.10
CA ASN A 366 -7.83 -0.35 3.78
C ASN A 366 -8.61 -1.54 4.41
N VAL A 367 -8.18 -1.96 5.61
CA VAL A 367 -8.80 -3.04 6.40
C VAL A 367 -9.48 -2.43 7.60
N ASP A 368 -10.77 -2.72 7.80
CA ASP A 368 -11.49 -2.32 9.00
C ASP A 368 -11.33 -3.39 10.08
N PHE A 369 -10.73 -3.00 11.21
CA PHE A 369 -10.57 -3.85 12.39
C PHE A 369 -11.65 -3.50 13.44
N PRO A 370 -12.28 -4.49 14.08
CA PRO A 370 -13.22 -4.21 15.16
C PRO A 370 -12.48 -3.62 16.36
N LEU A 371 -13.11 -2.63 17.01
CA LEU A 371 -12.61 -2.13 18.28
C LEU A 371 -12.74 -3.23 19.33
N GLY A 372 -11.63 -3.55 19.99
CA GLY A 372 -11.65 -4.39 21.17
C GLY A 372 -11.90 -3.54 22.41
N GLY A 373 -12.81 -3.99 23.25
CA GLY A 373 -13.02 -3.50 24.61
C GLY A 373 -13.07 -4.69 25.54
N GLN A 374 -12.66 -4.50 26.80
CA GLN A 374 -12.96 -5.50 27.82
C GLN A 374 -14.47 -5.65 27.86
N GLU A 375 -14.99 -6.83 27.54
CA GLU A 375 -16.37 -7.13 27.84
C GLU A 375 -16.50 -7.03 29.35
N GLU A 376 -17.23 -6.01 29.83
CA GLU A 376 -17.69 -6.03 31.22
C GLU A 376 -18.44 -7.34 31.37
N GLN A 377 -17.91 -8.23 32.22
CA GLN A 377 -18.58 -9.48 32.55
C GLN A 377 -19.99 -9.10 32.94
N GLN A 378 -20.97 -9.47 32.10
CA GLN A 378 -22.36 -9.29 32.44
C GLN A 378 -22.58 -10.12 33.68
N ILE A 379 -22.74 -9.43 34.82
CA ILE A 379 -23.03 -10.08 36.08
C ILE A 379 -24.33 -10.85 35.82
N GLU A 380 -24.25 -12.18 35.81
CA GLU A 380 -25.43 -13.01 35.66
C GLU A 380 -26.42 -12.58 36.75
N GLN A 381 -27.55 -12.02 36.30
CA GLN A 381 -28.60 -11.63 37.23
C GLN A 381 -29.08 -12.91 37.90
N ARG A 382 -28.84 -13.03 39.20
CA ARG A 382 -29.32 -14.16 39.98
C ARG A 382 -30.83 -14.26 39.77
N SER A 383 -31.32 -15.48 39.52
CA SER A 383 -32.75 -15.72 39.38
C SER A 383 -33.49 -15.22 40.61
N ASN A 384 -34.55 -14.44 40.40
CA ASN A 384 -35.41 -13.99 41.49
C ASN A 384 -36.04 -15.19 42.21
N ILE A 385 -36.20 -15.08 43.53
CA ILE A 385 -36.86 -16.11 44.34
C ILE A 385 -38.33 -16.19 43.94
N ILE A 386 -38.79 -17.36 43.52
CA ILE A 386 -40.21 -17.64 43.25
C ILE A 386 -40.89 -17.97 44.58
N ILE A 387 -41.86 -17.17 44.99
CA ILE A 387 -42.59 -17.35 46.24
C ILE A 387 -43.59 -18.50 46.05
N PRO A 388 -43.49 -19.62 46.80
CA PRO A 388 -44.47 -20.70 46.72
C PRO A 388 -45.85 -20.26 47.22
N PRO A 389 -46.94 -20.90 46.76
CA PRO A 389 -48.29 -20.64 47.27
C PRO A 389 -48.37 -20.97 48.76
N HIS A 390 -49.24 -20.25 49.49
CA HIS A 390 -49.44 -20.45 50.93
C HIS A 390 -49.98 -21.86 51.22
N ASN A 391 -49.49 -22.47 52.30
CA ASN A 391 -49.81 -23.86 52.67
C ASN A 391 -51.11 -24.01 53.48
N GLY A 392 -51.85 -22.92 53.73
CA GLY A 392 -53.11 -22.91 54.47
C GLY A 392 -52.99 -22.92 55.99
N ILE A 393 -51.76 -22.90 56.54
CA ILE A 393 -51.51 -22.89 57.99
C ILE A 393 -51.00 -21.51 58.39
N GLY A 394 -51.56 -20.95 59.46
CA GLY A 394 -51.17 -19.64 59.98
C GLY A 394 -51.61 -18.47 59.09
N ASP A 395 -51.12 -17.27 59.42
CA ASP A 395 -51.37 -16.07 58.62
C ASP A 395 -50.43 -16.02 57.40
N GLU A 396 -50.91 -15.52 56.26
CA GLU A 396 -50.14 -15.47 55.02
C GLU A 396 -48.93 -14.54 55.14
N GLN A 397 -49.10 -13.42 55.85
CA GLN A 397 -48.05 -12.44 56.09
C GLN A 397 -46.94 -12.99 57.00
N ASP A 398 -47.32 -13.78 58.01
CA ASP A 398 -46.38 -14.42 58.93
C ASP A 398 -45.63 -15.58 58.26
N SER A 399 -46.35 -16.40 57.49
CA SER A 399 -45.80 -17.54 56.73
C SER A 399 -44.77 -17.09 55.69
N LEU A 400 -44.98 -15.93 55.08
CA LEU A 400 -44.04 -15.33 54.12
C LEU A 400 -42.67 -15.03 54.76
N GLY A 401 -42.63 -14.75 56.07
CA GLY A 401 -41.39 -14.53 56.80
C GLY A 401 -40.43 -15.71 56.74
N TYR A 402 -40.96 -16.95 56.75
CA TYR A 402 -40.18 -18.18 56.65
C TYR A 402 -39.56 -18.41 55.26
N ILE A 403 -40.15 -17.81 54.22
CA ILE A 403 -39.63 -17.90 52.85
C ILE A 403 -38.43 -16.96 52.69
N TYR A 404 -38.49 -15.77 53.30
CA TYR A 404 -37.41 -14.79 53.20
C TYR A 404 -36.27 -15.05 54.19
N ARG A 405 -36.53 -15.68 55.34
CA ARG A 405 -35.55 -15.83 56.42
C ARG A 405 -35.66 -17.18 57.09
N LEU A 406 -34.51 -17.75 57.43
CA LEU A 406 -34.43 -18.97 58.24
C LEU A 406 -35.04 -18.78 59.64
N GLN A 407 -34.78 -17.61 60.25
CA GLN A 407 -35.43 -17.18 61.48
C GLN A 407 -36.47 -16.11 61.13
N PRO A 408 -37.77 -16.45 61.14
CA PRO A 408 -38.82 -15.51 60.79
C PRO A 408 -38.83 -14.35 61.80
N ILE A 409 -39.06 -13.15 61.29
CA ILE A 409 -39.36 -11.99 62.13
C ILE A 409 -40.86 -11.75 62.04
N PRO A 410 -41.55 -11.59 63.17
CA PRO A 410 -42.99 -11.34 63.16
C PRO A 410 -43.31 -10.12 62.29
N PRO A 411 -44.36 -10.19 61.44
CA PRO A 411 -44.72 -9.11 60.56
C PRO A 411 -45.05 -7.86 61.37
N LYS A 412 -44.50 -6.72 60.96
CA LYS A 412 -44.78 -5.44 61.62
C LYS A 412 -46.15 -4.95 61.17
N LYS A 413 -47.02 -4.64 62.13
CA LYS A 413 -48.28 -3.95 61.85
C LYS A 413 -47.99 -2.54 61.32
N ASP A 414 -48.74 -2.11 60.32
CA ASP A 414 -48.69 -0.73 59.85
C ASP A 414 -49.21 0.21 60.94
N PHE A 415 -48.27 0.81 61.68
CA PHE A 415 -48.56 1.61 62.85
C PHE A 415 -49.26 2.92 62.49
N PHE A 416 -48.85 3.57 61.40
CA PHE A 416 -49.43 4.83 60.94
C PHE A 416 -50.89 4.62 60.56
N LYS A 417 -51.16 3.59 59.76
CA LYS A 417 -52.54 3.22 59.42
C LYS A 417 -53.38 2.92 60.66
N TRP A 418 -52.80 2.23 61.65
CA TRP A 418 -53.51 1.91 62.87
C TRP A 418 -53.84 3.14 63.72
N VAL A 419 -52.93 4.10 63.86
CA VAL A 419 -53.14 5.31 64.69
C VAL A 419 -54.04 6.33 63.98
N ASP A 420 -53.78 6.62 62.71
CA ASP A 420 -54.43 7.73 62.02
C ASP A 420 -55.88 7.40 61.61
N ASN A 421 -56.17 6.13 61.31
CA ASN A 421 -57.47 5.71 60.77
C ASN A 421 -58.36 4.99 61.80
N GLN A 422 -58.61 5.59 62.97
CA GLN A 422 -59.54 5.06 63.99
C GLN A 422 -61.04 5.16 63.61
N VAL A 423 -61.30 5.42 62.33
CA VAL A 423 -62.61 5.64 61.75
C VAL A 423 -63.17 4.32 61.22
N ASN A 424 -64.48 4.13 61.38
CA ASN A 424 -65.19 2.93 60.94
C ASN A 424 -66.27 3.29 59.92
N LEU A 425 -66.36 2.51 58.86
CA LEU A 425 -67.39 2.64 57.85
C LEU A 425 -68.52 1.66 58.15
N ARG A 426 -69.77 2.13 58.16
CA ARG A 426 -70.96 1.32 58.46
C ARG A 426 -71.91 1.28 57.28
N TYR A 427 -72.42 0.08 57.02
CA TYR A 427 -73.32 -0.22 55.93
C TYR A 427 -74.52 -1.00 56.45
N LEU A 428 -75.68 -0.71 55.88
CA LEU A 428 -76.90 -1.48 56.08
C LEU A 428 -76.99 -2.52 54.97
N ALA A 429 -77.12 -3.78 55.35
CA ALA A 429 -77.12 -4.91 54.43
C ALA A 429 -78.27 -5.88 54.74
N MET A 430 -78.72 -6.62 53.73
CA MET A 430 -79.69 -7.72 53.88
C MET A 430 -79.14 -8.99 53.24
N PHE A 431 -79.65 -10.16 53.64
CA PHE A 431 -79.26 -11.41 52.98
C PHE A 431 -79.83 -11.51 51.57
N ASN A 432 -78.98 -11.92 50.63
CA ASN A 432 -79.44 -12.43 49.34
C ASN A 432 -79.58 -13.96 49.42
N THR A 433 -80.68 -14.43 50.04
CA THR A 433 -80.95 -15.85 50.30
C THR A 433 -82.33 -16.26 49.80
N THR A 434 -82.47 -17.53 49.43
CA THR A 434 -83.74 -18.12 49.00
C THR A 434 -84.64 -18.49 50.19
N LYS A 435 -84.07 -18.65 51.39
CA LYS A 435 -84.80 -19.01 52.62
C LYS A 435 -85.71 -17.87 53.08
N PRO A 436 -87.03 -18.10 53.22
CA PRO A 436 -87.97 -17.02 53.56
C PRO A 436 -87.74 -16.43 54.96
N GLU A 437 -87.26 -17.23 55.91
CA GLU A 437 -87.01 -16.80 57.30
C GLU A 437 -85.86 -15.77 57.42
N ASP A 438 -84.90 -15.82 56.49
CA ASP A 438 -83.70 -14.99 56.53
C ASP A 438 -83.81 -13.74 55.62
N LYS A 439 -84.85 -13.65 54.78
CA LYS A 439 -84.99 -12.57 53.79
C LYS A 439 -85.18 -11.19 54.42
N ASP A 440 -85.89 -11.12 55.53
CA ASP A 440 -86.25 -9.84 56.18
C ASP A 440 -85.23 -9.42 57.25
N ARG A 441 -84.14 -10.17 57.41
CA ARG A 441 -83.08 -9.87 58.39
C ARG A 441 -82.16 -8.78 57.88
N VAL A 442 -82.01 -7.73 58.68
CA VAL A 442 -81.16 -6.58 58.39
C VAL A 442 -79.88 -6.69 59.22
N PHE A 443 -78.73 -6.40 58.60
CA PHE A 443 -77.43 -6.44 59.23
C PHE A 443 -76.72 -5.10 59.07
N VAL A 444 -75.91 -4.76 60.07
CA VAL A 444 -74.99 -3.64 60.02
C VAL A 444 -73.58 -4.20 59.84
N ILE A 445 -73.01 -3.94 58.67
CA ILE A 445 -71.61 -4.30 58.36
C ILE A 445 -70.74 -3.11 58.73
N THR A 446 -69.81 -3.31 59.66
CA THR A 446 -68.84 -2.30 60.08
C THR A 446 -67.45 -2.68 59.59
N TYR A 447 -66.85 -1.86 58.72
CA TYR A 447 -65.47 -1.96 58.27
C TYR A 447 -64.58 -1.02 59.06
N PHE A 448 -63.49 -1.53 59.62
CA PHE A 448 -62.55 -0.76 60.43
C PHE A 448 -61.35 -0.36 59.58
N LEU A 449 -61.11 0.94 59.38
CA LEU A 449 -60.01 1.42 58.52
C LEU A 449 -58.61 1.25 59.14
N ASN A 450 -58.53 1.11 60.47
CA ASN A 450 -57.27 0.95 61.20
C ASN A 450 -56.61 -0.42 61.01
N ASP A 451 -57.38 -1.47 60.72
CA ASP A 451 -56.88 -2.85 60.61
C ASP A 451 -57.51 -3.65 59.47
N ASP A 452 -58.31 -3.03 58.59
CA ASP A 452 -59.01 -3.63 57.45
C ASP A 452 -59.90 -4.83 57.84
N SER A 453 -60.43 -4.83 59.05
CA SER A 453 -61.32 -5.89 59.53
C SER A 453 -62.79 -5.52 59.33
N LEU A 454 -63.63 -6.55 59.28
CA LEU A 454 -65.08 -6.45 59.17
C LEU A 454 -65.75 -7.07 60.39
N LEU A 455 -66.84 -6.46 60.82
CA LEU A 455 -67.75 -6.96 61.84
C LEU A 455 -69.16 -6.91 61.26
N VAL A 456 -69.93 -7.98 61.40
CA VAL A 456 -71.35 -7.99 61.00
C VAL A 456 -72.20 -8.14 62.24
N TYR A 457 -73.07 -7.16 62.47
CA TYR A 457 -73.92 -7.09 63.65
C TYR A 457 -75.39 -7.03 63.25
N GLU A 458 -76.22 -7.86 63.85
CA GLU A 458 -77.66 -7.84 63.68
C GLU A 458 -78.31 -6.99 64.79
N PRO A 459 -78.97 -5.87 64.45
CA PRO A 459 -79.70 -5.07 65.40
C PRO A 459 -80.89 -5.82 65.99
N THR A 460 -81.26 -5.46 67.22
CA THR A 460 -82.29 -6.16 67.99
C THR A 460 -83.68 -5.77 67.49
N VAL A 461 -84.53 -6.76 67.15
CA VAL A 461 -85.90 -6.54 66.68
C VAL A 461 -86.87 -7.22 67.64
N ARG A 462 -87.79 -6.44 68.23
CA ARG A 462 -88.78 -6.98 69.17
C ARG A 462 -89.70 -7.98 68.45
N ASN A 463 -89.99 -9.10 69.10
CA ASN A 463 -90.88 -10.16 68.61
C ASN A 463 -90.40 -10.89 67.34
N SER A 464 -89.11 -10.84 66.99
CA SER A 464 -88.56 -11.55 65.81
C SER A 464 -88.44 -13.07 66.02
N GLY A 465 -88.23 -13.51 67.27
CA GLY A 465 -87.97 -14.93 67.59
C GLY A 465 -86.60 -15.45 67.16
N ILE A 466 -85.73 -14.60 66.59
CA ILE A 466 -84.39 -14.93 66.11
C ILE A 466 -83.36 -14.35 67.10
N PRO A 467 -82.34 -15.12 67.51
CA PRO A 467 -81.27 -14.61 68.36
C PRO A 467 -80.50 -13.49 67.65
N ASP A 468 -80.43 -12.34 68.31
CA ASP A 468 -79.82 -11.11 67.84
C ASP A 468 -78.36 -10.96 68.31
N GLY A 469 -77.63 -10.01 67.73
CA GLY A 469 -76.27 -9.67 68.15
C GLY A 469 -75.20 -9.84 67.07
N LYS A 470 -73.98 -10.22 67.47
CA LYS A 470 -72.84 -10.34 66.53
C LYS A 470 -73.02 -11.56 65.63
N PHE A 471 -73.30 -11.31 64.35
CA PHE A 471 -73.43 -12.35 63.34
C PHE A 471 -72.06 -12.86 62.86
N LEU A 472 -71.11 -11.95 62.60
CA LEU A 472 -69.71 -12.28 62.34
C LEU A 472 -68.81 -11.45 63.26
N GLU A 473 -67.86 -12.11 63.92
CA GLU A 473 -66.87 -11.44 64.75
C GLU A 473 -65.94 -10.52 63.94
N LYS A 474 -65.37 -9.52 64.61
CA LYS A 474 -64.40 -8.59 64.03
C LYS A 474 -63.14 -9.34 63.60
N ARG A 475 -62.99 -9.60 62.29
CA ARG A 475 -61.83 -10.27 61.70
C ARG A 475 -61.59 -9.77 60.27
N LYS A 476 -60.41 -10.08 59.71
CA LYS A 476 -60.15 -9.89 58.28
C LYS A 476 -60.80 -11.03 57.51
N TYR A 477 -61.69 -10.70 56.58
CA TYR A 477 -62.34 -11.68 55.72
C TYR A 477 -61.82 -11.55 54.29
N LYS A 478 -61.76 -12.67 53.58
CA LYS A 478 -61.35 -12.74 52.18
C LYS A 478 -62.58 -12.64 51.28
N ASN A 479 -62.42 -11.94 50.18
CA ASN A 479 -63.44 -11.79 49.17
C ASN A 479 -63.39 -12.97 48.19
N ALA A 480 -64.44 -13.78 48.18
CA ALA A 480 -64.54 -14.92 47.27
C ALA A 480 -64.64 -14.50 45.78
N PHE A 481 -65.09 -13.28 45.50
CA PHE A 481 -65.21 -12.77 44.13
C PHE A 481 -63.91 -12.22 43.54
N ASN A 482 -62.96 -11.81 44.39
CA ASN A 482 -61.71 -11.17 43.97
C ASN A 482 -60.49 -12.02 44.37
N ASN A 483 -60.37 -13.23 43.80
CA ASN A 483 -59.23 -14.14 43.97
C ASN A 483 -58.80 -14.41 45.43
N ASN A 484 -59.73 -14.39 46.39
CA ASN A 484 -59.46 -14.55 47.83
C ASN A 484 -58.57 -13.47 48.45
N GLU A 485 -58.49 -12.28 47.85
CA GLU A 485 -57.87 -11.10 48.48
C GLU A 485 -58.70 -10.59 49.66
N PHE A 486 -58.07 -9.88 50.60
CA PHE A 486 -58.78 -9.28 51.73
C PHE A 486 -59.69 -8.13 51.27
N PHE A 487 -60.84 -7.97 51.93
CA PHE A 487 -61.76 -6.86 51.61
C PHE A 487 -61.08 -5.51 51.76
N SER A 488 -61.26 -4.66 50.73
CA SER A 488 -60.89 -3.26 50.75
C SER A 488 -62.14 -2.37 50.73
N PRO A 489 -62.05 -1.08 51.11
CA PRO A 489 -63.18 -0.15 50.98
C PRO A 489 -63.72 -0.07 49.54
N LYS A 490 -62.86 -0.28 48.53
CA LYS A 490 -63.28 -0.28 47.11
C LYS A 490 -64.30 -1.37 46.78
N ASP A 491 -64.31 -2.47 47.54
CA ASP A 491 -65.19 -3.61 47.30
C ASP A 491 -66.58 -3.43 47.97
N LEU A 492 -66.73 -2.43 48.86
CA LEU A 492 -67.93 -2.20 49.68
C LEU A 492 -68.73 -0.99 49.18
N ILE A 493 -69.28 -1.12 47.98
CA ILE A 493 -70.09 -0.08 47.32
C ILE A 493 -71.58 -0.37 47.54
N VAL A 494 -72.37 0.66 47.87
CA VAL A 494 -73.82 0.54 48.04
C VAL A 494 -74.48 0.07 46.73
N GLY A 495 -75.37 -0.93 46.83
CA GLY A 495 -76.04 -1.57 45.70
C GLY A 495 -75.36 -2.85 45.23
N ASN A 496 -74.08 -3.08 45.57
CA ASN A 496 -73.36 -4.29 45.21
C ASN A 496 -73.62 -5.44 46.19
N GLU A 497 -73.47 -6.66 45.67
CA GLU A 497 -73.49 -7.89 46.47
C GLU A 497 -72.08 -8.26 46.94
N VAL A 498 -71.97 -8.62 48.22
CA VAL A 498 -70.70 -8.96 48.87
C VAL A 498 -70.83 -10.34 49.51
N GLN A 499 -69.88 -11.23 49.24
CA GLN A 499 -69.85 -12.57 49.84
C GLN A 499 -68.83 -12.63 50.98
N ILE A 500 -69.32 -12.63 52.23
CA ILE A 500 -68.47 -12.67 53.44
C ILE A 500 -68.65 -14.03 54.11
N ASN A 501 -67.56 -14.79 54.23
CA ASN A 501 -67.54 -16.09 54.92
C ASN A 501 -68.62 -17.08 54.44
N GLY A 502 -68.89 -17.08 53.12
CA GLY A 502 -69.91 -17.94 52.48
C GLY A 502 -71.31 -17.34 52.39
N TRP A 503 -71.61 -16.27 53.12
CA TRP A 503 -72.91 -15.60 53.10
C TRP A 503 -72.92 -14.44 52.11
N LYS A 504 -74.00 -14.32 51.33
CA LYS A 504 -74.19 -13.23 50.36
C LYS A 504 -75.03 -12.12 50.99
N PHE A 505 -74.43 -10.95 51.09
CA PHE A 505 -75.07 -9.74 51.61
C PHE A 505 -75.27 -8.75 50.46
N GLN A 506 -76.45 -8.15 50.38
CA GLN A 506 -76.73 -7.03 49.51
C GLN A 506 -76.60 -5.74 50.31
N LEU A 507 -75.70 -4.85 49.91
CA LEU A 507 -75.52 -3.53 50.55
C LEU A 507 -76.63 -2.59 50.09
N LEU A 508 -77.50 -2.16 51.01
CA LEU A 508 -78.66 -1.31 50.69
C LEU A 508 -78.38 0.17 50.86
N ASP A 509 -77.77 0.52 52.00
CA ASP A 509 -77.45 1.91 52.32
C ASP A 509 -76.18 1.98 53.18
N CYS A 510 -75.66 3.19 53.39
CA CYS A 510 -74.52 3.43 54.23
C CYS A 510 -74.68 4.71 55.07
N ASP A 511 -73.98 4.79 56.20
CA ASP A 511 -74.08 5.92 57.12
C ASP A 511 -73.65 7.23 56.43
N GLU A 512 -74.21 8.37 56.83
CA GLU A 512 -73.87 9.68 56.25
C GLU A 512 -72.37 9.99 56.30
N PHE A 513 -71.70 9.55 57.37
CA PHE A 513 -70.25 9.64 57.51
C PHE A 513 -69.52 8.88 56.40
N THR A 514 -69.96 7.66 56.10
CA THR A 514 -69.35 6.86 55.03
C THR A 514 -69.55 7.48 53.66
N LYS A 515 -70.73 8.03 53.38
CA LYS A 515 -71.02 8.74 52.12
C LYS A 515 -70.04 9.89 51.90
N LYS A 516 -69.79 10.70 52.94
CA LYS A 516 -68.80 11.79 52.90
C LYS A 516 -67.38 11.26 52.70
N TRP A 517 -67.00 10.24 53.46
CA TRP A 517 -65.68 9.63 53.36
C TRP A 517 -65.40 9.04 51.96
N TYR A 518 -66.38 8.39 51.32
CA TYR A 518 -66.24 7.94 49.93
C TYR A 518 -66.10 9.10 48.95
N ALA A 519 -66.92 10.17 49.09
CA ALA A 519 -66.83 11.34 48.22
C ALA A 519 -65.47 12.08 48.32
N ASP A 520 -64.85 12.07 49.50
CA ASP A 520 -63.55 12.72 49.74
C ASP A 520 -62.36 11.88 49.24
N ASN A 521 -62.42 10.54 49.37
CA ASN A 521 -61.29 9.64 49.09
C ASN A 521 -61.37 8.94 47.72
N PHE A 522 -62.57 8.78 47.17
CA PHE A 522 -62.84 8.16 45.87
C PHE A 522 -63.59 9.17 44.99
N LYS A 523 -62.83 10.08 44.38
CA LYS A 523 -63.32 10.98 43.33
C LYS A 523 -63.32 10.32 41.97
#